data_AF-A0A4U4EAX5-F1
#
_entry.id   AF-A0A4U4EAX5-F1
#
_cell.length_a   1.000
_cell.length_b   1.000
_cell.length_c   1.000
_cell.angle_alpha   90.00
_cell.angle_beta   90.00
_cell.angle_gamma   90.00
#
_symmetry.space_group_name_H-M   'P 1'
#
loop_
_entity.id
_entity.type
_entity.pdbx_description
1 polymer ?
#
loop_
_entity_poly.entity_id
_entity_poly.type
_entity_poly.pdbx_seq_one_letter_code
_entity_poly.pdbx_strand_id
1 'polypeptide(L)'
;MEESTYAKRFLSELSPEEKARLYNDLLSIKDVYLCNKDTSFYTFRKIRRAAKRRTECRKRTFQFQTNTKHHLVICQIHEQRLFKNHYRIQVTYDQQEFTYTFIEELLQLLHTQHFAYGDHAVYA
;
A
#
# COMPACT_ATOMS: atom_id res chain seq x y z
N MET A 1 -17.46 6.50 0.54
CA MET A 1 -17.55 7.88 0.00
C MET A 1 -16.53 8.82 0.63
N GLU A 2 -16.24 8.71 1.94
CA GLU A 2 -15.23 9.56 2.60
C GLU A 2 -13.79 9.30 2.14
N GLU A 3 -13.40 8.04 1.93
CA GLU A 3 -12.05 7.64 1.50
C GLU A 3 -11.63 8.30 0.18
N SER A 4 -12.55 8.39 -0.79
CA SER A 4 -12.30 9.01 -2.09
C SER A 4 -12.03 10.52 -1.96
N THR A 5 -12.71 11.19 -1.02
CA THR A 5 -12.48 12.61 -0.72
C THR A 5 -11.08 12.84 -0.11
N TYR A 6 -10.68 12.01 0.85
CA TYR A 6 -9.34 12.07 1.44
C TYR A 6 -8.25 11.76 0.42
N ALA A 7 -8.45 10.75 -0.43
CA ALA A 7 -7.54 10.40 -1.50
C ALA A 7 -7.38 11.55 -2.51
N LYS A 8 -8.49 12.16 -2.95
CA LYS A 8 -8.45 13.35 -3.83
C LYS A 8 -7.71 14.52 -3.22
N ARG A 9 -7.96 14.81 -1.93
CA ARG A 9 -7.30 15.89 -1.19
C ARG A 9 -5.79 15.64 -1.13
N PHE A 10 -5.37 14.46 -0.69
CA PHE A 10 -3.96 14.10 -0.61
C PHE A 10 -3.26 14.24 -1.97
N LEU A 11 -3.87 13.72 -3.04
CA LEU A 11 -3.31 13.84 -4.39
C LEU A 11 -3.27 15.27 -4.90
N SER A 12 -4.22 16.14 -4.51
CA SER A 12 -4.23 17.53 -4.99
C SER A 12 -3.02 18.35 -4.54
N GLU A 13 -2.36 17.91 -3.46
CA GLU A 13 -1.25 18.62 -2.83
C GLU A 13 0.13 18.10 -3.25
N LEU A 14 0.18 16.97 -3.96
CA LEU A 14 1.42 16.38 -4.45
C LEU A 14 1.84 16.98 -5.78
N SER A 15 3.14 17.18 -5.95
CA SER A 15 3.73 17.53 -7.24
C SER A 15 3.54 16.40 -8.27
N PRO A 16 3.63 16.68 -9.59
CA PRO A 16 3.59 15.64 -10.62
C PRO A 16 4.64 14.53 -10.42
N GLU A 17 5.84 14.89 -9.99
CA GLU A 17 6.93 13.94 -9.72
C GLU A 17 6.62 13.08 -8.48
N GLU A 18 6.05 13.68 -7.43
CA GLU A 18 5.61 12.96 -6.23
C GLU A 18 4.47 12.00 -6.54
N LYS A 19 3.52 12.41 -7.37
CA LYS A 19 2.44 11.54 -7.86
C LYS A 19 2.98 10.36 -8.65
N ALA A 20 3.95 10.56 -9.53
CA ALA A 20 4.57 9.50 -10.30
C ALA A 20 5.32 8.49 -9.40
N ARG A 21 6.08 8.98 -8.42
CA ARG A 21 6.73 8.13 -7.41
C ARG A 21 5.71 7.33 -6.60
N LEU A 22 4.69 8.01 -6.07
CA LEU A 22 3.60 7.38 -5.33
C LEU A 22 2.91 6.31 -6.18
N TYR A 23 2.58 6.60 -7.43
CA TYR A 23 1.93 5.65 -8.32
C TYR A 23 2.73 4.36 -8.50
N ASN A 24 4.04 4.48 -8.77
CA ASN A 24 4.93 3.32 -8.90
C ASN A 24 5.02 2.51 -7.59
N ASP A 25 5.12 3.18 -6.45
CA ASP A 25 5.14 2.52 -5.15
C ASP A 25 3.82 1.78 -4.87
N LEU A 26 2.67 2.41 -5.15
CA LEU A 26 1.35 1.80 -4.98
C LEU A 26 1.15 0.60 -5.92
N LEU A 27 1.65 0.64 -7.16
CA LEU A 27 1.66 -0.52 -8.06
C LEU A 27 2.46 -1.68 -7.45
N SER A 28 3.66 -1.41 -6.92
CA SER A 28 4.47 -2.44 -6.26
C SER A 28 3.76 -3.04 -5.04
N ILE A 29 3.02 -2.22 -4.28
CA ILE A 29 2.25 -2.67 -3.11
C ILE A 29 1.07 -3.55 -3.55
N LYS A 30 0.38 -3.17 -4.64
CA LYS A 30 -0.72 -3.94 -5.23
C LYS A 30 -0.25 -5.31 -5.69
N ASP A 31 0.88 -5.41 -6.38
CA ASP A 31 1.42 -6.69 -6.85
C ASP A 31 1.75 -7.62 -5.67
N VAL A 32 2.41 -7.08 -4.63
CA VAL A 32 2.68 -7.85 -3.41
C VAL A 32 1.38 -8.26 -2.73
N TYR A 33 0.38 -7.39 -2.65
CA TYR A 33 -0.92 -7.72 -2.07
C TYR A 33 -1.60 -8.87 -2.80
N LEU A 34 -1.70 -8.80 -4.13
CA LEU A 34 -2.33 -9.84 -4.95
C LEU A 34 -1.63 -11.20 -4.80
N CYS A 35 -0.30 -11.21 -4.77
CA CYS A 35 0.47 -12.44 -4.55
C CYS A 35 0.27 -13.06 -3.15
N ASN A 36 -0.07 -12.25 -2.14
CA ASN A 36 -0.12 -12.68 -0.74
C ASN A 36 -1.55 -12.82 -0.17
N LYS A 37 -2.57 -12.24 -0.81
CA LYS A 37 -3.96 -12.20 -0.29
C LYS A 37 -4.55 -13.59 -0.11
N ASP A 38 -4.27 -14.50 -1.04
CA ASP A 38 -4.87 -15.85 -1.08
C ASP A 38 -3.87 -16.98 -0.77
N THR A 39 -2.64 -16.63 -0.36
CA THR A 39 -1.59 -17.62 -0.09
C THR A 39 -1.37 -17.83 1.41
N SER A 40 -1.60 -19.06 1.88
CA SER A 40 -1.23 -19.50 3.22
C SER A 40 -0.08 -20.50 3.13
N PHE A 41 1.12 -20.09 3.55
CA PHE A 41 2.28 -20.97 3.56
C PHE A 41 2.39 -21.67 4.91
N TYR A 42 2.23 -23.00 4.91
CA TYR A 42 2.53 -23.84 6.06
C TYR A 42 4.00 -24.25 6.02
N THR A 43 4.76 -23.86 7.03
CA THR A 43 6.19 -24.15 7.10
C THR A 43 6.49 -25.30 8.08
N PHE A 44 6.32 -26.54 7.63
CA PHE A 44 6.63 -27.75 8.44
C PHE A 44 8.13 -28.01 8.61
N ARG A 45 9.00 -27.25 7.92
CA ARG A 45 10.47 -27.45 7.91
C ARG A 45 11.17 -27.22 9.26
N LYS A 46 10.46 -26.81 10.32
CA LYS A 46 11.05 -26.42 11.62
C LYS A 46 10.44 -27.10 12.85
N ILE A 47 9.89 -28.32 12.73
CA ILE A 47 9.43 -29.10 13.91
C ILE A 47 10.54 -29.23 14.97
N ARG A 48 11.82 -29.37 14.57
CA ARG A 48 12.98 -29.41 15.50
C ARG A 48 13.42 -28.06 16.10
N ARG A 49 12.91 -26.91 15.62
CA ARG A 49 13.29 -25.56 16.11
C ARG A 49 12.14 -24.81 16.80
N ALA A 50 10.96 -25.41 16.89
CA ALA A 50 9.74 -24.80 17.41
C ALA A 50 9.80 -24.42 18.91
N ALA A 51 10.73 -24.99 19.68
CA ALA A 51 10.87 -24.70 21.10
C ALA A 51 11.56 -23.35 21.44
N LYS A 52 12.07 -22.59 20.46
CA LYS A 52 13.01 -21.48 20.75
C LYS A 52 12.82 -20.14 20.04
N ARG A 53 11.83 -19.91 19.17
CA ARG A 53 11.81 -18.66 18.38
C ARG A 53 10.54 -17.82 18.51
N ARG A 54 10.76 -16.59 19.01
CA ARG A 54 9.93 -15.39 18.82
C ARG A 54 9.41 -15.33 17.39
N THR A 55 8.15 -14.94 17.28
CA THR A 55 7.45 -14.42 16.09
C THR A 55 8.41 -13.63 15.20
N GLU A 56 8.69 -14.13 13.98
CA GLU A 56 9.43 -13.37 12.97
C GLU A 56 8.43 -12.39 12.33
N CYS A 57 8.65 -11.10 12.56
CA CYS A 57 7.84 -10.02 11.98
C CYS A 57 8.72 -9.19 11.04
N ARG A 58 8.41 -9.22 9.75
CA ARG A 58 9.05 -8.34 8.77
C ARG A 58 8.05 -7.25 8.39
N LYS A 59 8.39 -6.01 8.74
CA LYS A 59 7.60 -4.83 8.43
C LYS A 59 8.32 -3.96 7.41
N ARG A 60 7.68 -3.69 6.27
CA ARG A 60 8.10 -2.64 5.34
C ARG A 60 7.12 -1.48 5.46
N THR A 61 7.64 -0.27 5.61
CA THR A 61 6.82 0.93 5.80
C THR A 61 7.13 1.92 4.68
N PHE A 62 6.09 2.37 4.00
CA PHE A 62 6.14 3.47 3.04
C PHE A 62 5.53 4.68 3.72
N GLN A 63 6.24 5.80 3.67
CA GLN A 63 5.82 7.06 4.27
C GLN A 63 5.82 8.12 3.18
N PHE A 64 4.67 8.76 3.02
CA PHE A 64 4.49 9.87 2.10
C PHE A 64 3.97 11.05 2.90
N GLN A 65 4.61 12.20 2.68
CA GLN A 65 4.27 13.45 3.36
C GLN A 65 4.05 14.53 2.32
N THR A 66 2.97 15.28 2.44
CA THR A 66 2.75 16.50 1.64
C THR A 66 3.38 17.72 2.32
N ASN A 67 3.59 18.79 1.54
CA ASN A 67 4.12 20.06 2.04
C ASN A 67 3.24 20.70 3.14
N THR A 68 1.95 20.39 3.14
CA THR A 68 0.92 20.87 4.09
C THR A 68 0.79 20.00 5.36
N LYS A 69 1.69 19.03 5.55
CA LYS A 69 1.75 18.10 6.70
C LYS A 69 0.69 16.99 6.71
N HIS A 70 0.09 16.65 5.58
CA HIS A 70 -0.69 15.41 5.50
C HIS A 70 0.23 14.20 5.37
N HIS A 71 -0.05 13.14 6.13
CA HIS A 71 0.82 11.98 6.27
C HIS A 71 0.08 10.70 5.89
N LEU A 72 0.56 10.06 4.83
CA LEU A 72 0.14 8.73 4.43
C LEU A 72 1.22 7.72 4.80
N VAL A 73 0.85 6.72 5.60
CA VAL A 73 1.72 5.62 6.02
C VAL A 73 1.10 4.30 5.58
N ILE A 74 1.84 3.52 4.80
CA ILE A 74 1.45 2.18 4.37
C ILE A 74 2.43 1.18 4.96
N CYS A 75 1.94 0.28 5.79
CA CYS A 75 2.71 -0.78 6.42
C CYS A 75 2.36 -2.14 5.81
N GLN A 76 3.36 -2.80 5.21
CA GLN A 76 3.29 -4.20 4.83
C GLN A 76 3.86 -5.04 5.98
N ILE A 77 3.04 -5.91 6.55
CA ILE A 77 3.39 -6.71 7.73
C ILE A 77 3.31 -8.19 7.36
N HIS A 78 4.44 -8.89 7.49
CA HIS A 78 4.50 -10.34 7.43
C HIS A 78 4.72 -10.89 8.84
N GLU A 79 3.70 -11.58 9.37
CA GLU A 79 3.78 -12.27 10.66
C GLU A 79 3.88 -13.78 10.47
N GLN A 80 4.84 -14.43 11.13
CA GLN A 80 4.87 -15.89 11.24
C GLN A 80 4.34 -16.33 12.61
N ARG A 81 3.13 -16.93 12.65
CA ARG A 81 2.54 -17.52 13.88
C ARG A 81 2.44 -19.03 13.75
N LEU A 82 3.08 -19.76 14.67
CA LEU A 82 2.89 -21.22 14.88
C LEU A 82 2.76 -22.01 13.56
N PHE A 83 3.65 -21.79 12.59
CA PHE A 83 3.70 -22.41 11.24
C PHE A 83 2.93 -21.72 10.09
N LYS A 84 2.05 -20.75 10.37
CA LYS A 84 1.32 -19.98 9.36
C LYS A 84 1.92 -18.59 9.17
N ASN A 85 2.22 -18.25 7.92
CA ASN A 85 2.54 -16.88 7.54
C ASN A 85 1.25 -16.11 7.27
N HIS A 86 1.13 -14.93 7.86
CA HIS A 86 0.03 -14.00 7.65
C HIS A 86 0.59 -12.71 7.07
N TYR A 87 0.04 -12.28 5.94
CA TYR A 87 0.33 -11.00 5.34
C TYR A 87 -0.84 -10.05 5.58
N ARG A 88 -0.53 -8.85 6.09
CA ARG A 88 -1.49 -7.77 6.29
C ARG A 88 -0.91 -6.47 5.79
N ILE A 89 -1.77 -5.65 5.18
CA ILE A 89 -1.49 -4.26 4.88
C ILE A 89 -2.26 -3.41 5.89
N GLN A 90 -1.59 -2.42 6.46
CA GLN A 90 -2.19 -1.40 7.30
C GLN A 90 -1.95 -0.04 6.65
N VAL A 91 -3.03 0.70 6.44
CA VAL A 91 -3.01 2.02 5.82
C VAL A 91 -3.44 3.03 6.87
N THR A 92 -2.67 4.09 7.03
CA THR A 92 -2.99 5.18 7.95
C THR A 92 -2.80 6.50 7.23
N TYR A 93 -3.83 7.34 7.24
CA TYR A 93 -3.79 8.69 6.68
C TYR A 93 -4.18 9.68 7.77
N ASP A 94 -3.31 10.64 8.08
CA ASP A 94 -3.50 11.63 9.16
C ASP A 94 -3.93 11.02 10.49
N GLN A 95 -3.26 9.93 10.90
CA GLN A 95 -3.54 9.17 12.13
C GLN A 95 -4.88 8.40 12.13
N GLN A 96 -5.65 8.45 11.05
CA GLN A 96 -6.84 7.63 10.85
C GLN A 96 -6.50 6.36 10.07
N GLU A 97 -6.99 5.21 10.54
CA GLU A 97 -6.79 3.94 9.85
C GLU A 97 -7.79 3.76 8.70
N PHE A 98 -7.28 3.30 7.57
CA PHE A 98 -8.04 3.00 6.37
C PHE A 98 -7.80 1.55 5.95
N THR A 99 -8.74 1.01 5.18
CA THR A 99 -8.56 -0.33 4.61
C THR A 99 -7.80 -0.27 3.28
N TYR A 100 -7.55 -1.44 2.69
CA TYR A 100 -6.87 -1.53 1.38
C TYR A 100 -7.62 -0.79 0.26
N THR A 101 -8.94 -0.56 0.40
CA THR A 101 -9.74 0.22 -0.55
C THR A 101 -9.19 1.63 -0.77
N PHE A 102 -8.56 2.23 0.23
CA PHE A 102 -7.92 3.54 0.09
C PHE A 102 -6.75 3.53 -0.90
N ILE A 103 -5.98 2.44 -0.95
CA ILE A 103 -4.92 2.25 -1.95
C ILE A 103 -5.52 2.09 -3.34
N GLU A 104 -6.64 1.36 -3.45
CA GLU A 104 -7.35 1.18 -4.73
C GLU A 104 -7.89 2.51 -5.26
N GLU A 105 -8.49 3.34 -4.40
CA GLU A 105 -8.96 4.69 -4.73
C GLU A 105 -7.82 5.60 -5.20
N LEU A 106 -6.68 5.62 -4.48
CA LEU A 106 -5.50 6.40 -4.90
C LEU A 106 -4.98 5.95 -6.27
N LEU A 107 -4.88 4.64 -6.50
CA LEU A 107 -4.45 4.09 -7.78
C LEU A 107 -5.41 4.45 -8.90
N GLN A 108 -6.72 4.35 -8.67
CA GLN A 108 -7.73 4.68 -9.66
C GLN A 108 -7.68 6.17 -10.03
N LEU A 109 -7.57 7.06 -9.03
CA LEU A 109 -7.47 8.51 -9.26
C LEU A 109 -6.20 8.89 -10.01
N LEU A 110 -5.05 8.31 -9.63
CA LEU A 110 -3.77 8.54 -10.32
C LEU A 110 -3.80 7.99 -11.75
N HIS A 111 -4.42 6.83 -11.97
CA HIS A 111 -4.59 6.26 -13.30
C HIS A 111 -5.47 7.15 -14.18
N THR A 112 -6.62 7.60 -13.68
CA THR A 112 -7.48 8.54 -14.43
C THR A 112 -6.74 9.84 -14.73
N GLN A 113 -5.97 10.40 -13.79
CA GLN A 113 -5.17 11.59 -14.04
C GLN A 113 -4.07 11.33 -15.08
N HIS A 114 -3.35 10.21 -15.02
CA HIS A 114 -2.26 9.93 -15.95
C HIS A 114 -2.75 9.70 -17.38
N PHE A 115 -3.88 9.00 -17.55
CA PHE A 115 -4.41 8.66 -18.87
C PHE A 115 -5.38 9.70 -19.46
N ALA A 116 -6.07 10.51 -18.64
CA ALA A 116 -6.92 11.59 -19.15
C ALA A 116 -6.13 12.72 -19.84
N TYR A 117 -4.86 12.93 -19.49
CA TYR A 117 -4.00 13.89 -20.19
C TYR A 117 -3.47 13.37 -21.54
N GLY A 118 -3.53 12.05 -21.79
CA GLY A 118 -3.07 11.44 -23.04
C GLY A 118 -3.98 11.70 -24.24
N ASP A 119 -5.29 11.84 -24.03
CA ASP A 119 -6.27 12.03 -25.11
C ASP A 119 -6.28 13.45 -25.71
N HIS A 120 -5.75 14.45 -25.00
CA HIS A 120 -5.66 15.82 -25.51
C HIS A 120 -4.41 16.10 -26.34
N ALA A 121 -3.41 15.22 -26.35
CA ALA A 121 -2.14 15.43 -27.07
C ALA A 121 -2.16 14.93 -28.53
N VAL A 122 -3.25 14.32 -29.00
CA VAL A 122 -3.35 13.75 -30.37
C VAL A 122 -4.09 14.68 -31.35
N TYR A 123 -4.58 15.85 -30.89
CA TYR A 123 -5.30 16.82 -31.72
C TYR A 123 -4.68 18.23 -31.67
N ALA A 124 -3.38 18.35 -31.93
CA ALA A 124 -2.72 19.64 -32.19
C ALA A 124 -1.89 19.58 -33.48
#